data_AF-A0A957YYX4-F1
#
_entry.id   AF-A0A957YYX4-F1
#
_cell.length_a   1.000
_cell.length_b   1.000
_cell.length_c   1.000
_cell.angle_alpha   90.00
_cell.angle_beta   90.00
_cell.angle_gamma   90.00
#
_symmetry.space_group_name_H-M   'P 1'
#
loop_
_entity.id
_entity.type
_entity.pdbx_description
1 polymer ?
#
loop_
_entity_poly.entity_id
_entity_poly.type
_entity_poly.pdbx_seq_one_letter_code
_entity_poly.pdbx_strand_id
1 'polypeptide(L)'
;MPKSFDLVVNCNSAAFCAVRRLFTVLIICSLLVPALAMPEQARAEISADPDAEIVYIDIGGTIRVLDTLQTGGNPIVDWASPTAGWSNFALGDVNNDGDQEIVAIKGGGGTGTLAVFDPVVSSGSFDGKSPNGIPWAKLYETTVPGDPKLVATGKFDPNLPGAHIFYTYDLNGGSQAVVLKPAVPNPDGRQWA
;
A
#
# COMPACT_ATOMS: atom_id res chain seq x y z
N MET A 1 17.76 25.83 68.57
CA MET A 1 17.82 25.24 67.22
C MET A 1 19.18 25.57 66.61
N PRO A 2 19.83 24.60 65.95
CA PRO A 2 21.28 24.54 65.73
C PRO A 2 21.68 25.22 64.40
N LYS A 3 22.67 26.13 64.42
CA LYS A 3 24.12 25.94 64.19
C LYS A 3 24.50 25.72 62.71
N SER A 4 25.03 26.80 62.11
CA SER A 4 25.82 26.77 60.89
C SER A 4 27.16 26.07 61.14
N PHE A 5 27.71 25.48 60.08
CA PHE A 5 29.14 25.25 59.92
C PHE A 5 29.52 25.42 58.45
N ASP A 6 30.49 26.31 58.21
CA ASP A 6 31.26 26.43 56.99
C ASP A 6 32.24 25.25 56.86
N LEU A 7 32.46 24.74 55.63
CA LEU A 7 33.64 23.93 55.35
C LEU A 7 34.29 24.35 54.02
N VAL A 8 35.38 25.09 54.15
CA VAL A 8 36.44 25.24 53.15
C VAL A 8 37.20 23.91 53.08
N VAL A 9 37.37 23.35 51.88
CA VAL A 9 38.38 22.30 51.66
C VAL A 9 39.33 22.75 50.57
N ASN A 10 40.50 23.15 51.05
CA ASN A 10 41.73 23.37 50.31
C ASN A 10 42.27 22.01 49.82
N CYS A 11 42.66 21.93 48.55
CA CYS A 11 43.01 20.68 47.88
C CYS A 11 44.52 20.42 48.02
N ASN A 12 44.91 19.59 48.99
CA ASN A 12 46.28 19.07 49.08
C ASN A 12 46.22 17.55 49.19
N SER A 13 46.14 16.85 48.05
CA SER A 13 46.63 15.48 47.90
C SER A 13 46.55 15.02 46.43
N ALA A 14 47.70 14.59 45.89
CA ALA A 14 47.89 14.16 44.51
C ALA A 14 47.12 12.89 44.07
N ALA A 15 46.21 12.38 44.90
CA ALA A 15 45.47 11.13 44.65
C ALA A 15 44.23 11.30 43.75
N PHE A 16 43.74 12.53 43.53
CA PHE A 16 42.51 12.77 42.74
C PHE A 16 42.73 12.88 41.22
N CYS A 17 43.96 12.77 40.73
CA CYS A 17 44.27 12.97 39.30
C CYS A 17 44.15 11.69 38.43
N ALA A 18 44.18 10.49 39.02
CA ALA A 18 44.26 9.25 38.24
C ALA A 18 42.89 8.64 37.87
N VAL A 19 41.85 8.83 38.67
CA VAL A 19 40.54 8.19 38.44
C VAL A 19 39.70 8.94 37.37
N ARG A 20 40.02 10.21 37.10
CA ARG A 20 39.30 11.04 36.12
C ARG A 20 39.70 10.79 34.67
N ARG A 21 40.80 10.08 34.40
CA ARG A 21 41.26 9.80 33.02
C ARG A 21 40.76 8.47 32.45
N LEU A 22 40.26 7.55 33.28
CA LEU A 22 39.76 6.25 32.80
C LEU A 22 38.28 6.30 32.37
N PHE A 23 37.49 7.22 32.91
CA PHE A 23 36.07 7.36 32.57
C PHE A 23 35.78 8.13 31.26
N THR A 24 36.75 8.88 30.74
CA THR A 24 36.58 9.63 29.47
C THR A 24 36.88 8.78 28.23
N VAL A 25 37.66 7.70 28.35
CA VAL A 25 37.98 6.81 27.22
C VAL A 25 36.82 5.85 26.90
N LEU A 26 36.03 5.46 27.91
CA LEU A 26 34.89 4.54 27.75
C LEU A 26 33.64 5.18 27.12
N ILE A 27 33.53 6.51 27.12
CA ILE A 27 32.40 7.25 26.50
C ILE A 27 32.65 7.60 25.03
N ILE A 28 33.92 7.58 24.56
CA ILE A 28 34.27 7.90 23.17
C ILE A 28 34.29 6.64 22.29
N CYS A 29 34.50 5.44 22.85
CA CYS A 29 34.46 4.18 22.11
C CYS A 29 33.04 3.67 21.77
N SER A 30 31.98 4.25 22.32
CA SER A 30 30.58 3.85 22.04
C SER A 30 29.90 4.67 20.93
N LEU A 31 30.59 5.64 20.31
CA LEU A 31 30.04 6.51 19.26
C LEU A 31 30.47 6.15 17.82
N LEU A 32 31.14 5.01 17.61
CA LEU A 32 31.45 4.49 16.27
C LEU A 32 30.96 3.04 16.11
N VAL A 33 29.63 2.87 16.07
CA VAL A 33 29.05 1.75 15.33
C VAL A 33 28.49 2.34 14.05
N PRO A 34 29.15 2.20 12.88
CA PRO A 34 28.46 2.44 11.64
C PRO A 34 27.34 1.40 11.58
N ALA A 35 26.09 1.85 11.69
CA ALA A 35 24.93 1.03 11.39
C ALA A 35 25.05 0.63 9.91
N LEU A 36 25.62 -0.55 9.67
CA LEU A 36 25.41 -1.28 8.43
C LEU A 36 23.94 -1.67 8.45
N ALA A 37 23.07 -0.77 7.98
CA ALA A 37 21.73 -1.12 7.57
C ALA A 37 21.92 -2.12 6.41
N MET A 38 21.88 -3.41 6.72
CA MET A 38 21.75 -4.42 5.70
C MET A 38 20.46 -4.11 4.95
N PRO A 39 20.46 -4.14 3.60
CA PRO A 39 19.22 -4.01 2.85
C PRO A 39 18.33 -5.16 3.31
N GLU A 40 17.24 -4.83 3.97
CA GLU A 40 16.17 -5.78 4.25
C GLU A 40 15.66 -6.23 2.88
N GLN A 41 16.09 -7.42 2.46
CA GLN A 41 15.51 -8.05 1.29
C GLN A 41 14.04 -8.25 1.61
N ALA A 42 13.17 -7.50 0.93
CA ALA A 42 11.74 -7.70 0.98
C ALA A 42 11.46 -9.17 0.61
N ARG A 43 11.25 -9.99 1.64
CA ARG A 43 10.85 -11.38 1.47
C ARG A 43 9.36 -11.34 1.20
N ALA A 44 8.92 -11.92 0.08
CA ALA A 44 7.51 -12.13 -0.15
C ALA A 44 6.94 -12.90 1.04
N GLU A 45 6.04 -12.27 1.79
CA GLU A 45 5.29 -12.96 2.83
C GLU A 45 4.38 -13.96 2.12
N ILE A 46 4.42 -15.22 2.56
CA ILE A 46 3.43 -16.21 2.13
C ILE A 46 2.12 -15.74 2.75
N SER A 47 1.07 -15.57 1.92
CA SER A 47 -0.27 -15.25 2.42
C SER A 47 -0.60 -16.14 3.61
N ALA A 48 -1.03 -15.53 4.73
CA ALA A 48 -1.46 -16.27 5.91
C ALA A 48 -2.75 -17.07 5.63
N ASP A 49 -3.42 -16.78 4.52
CA ASP A 49 -4.58 -17.48 4.02
C ASP A 49 -4.22 -18.27 2.74
N PRO A 50 -4.19 -19.61 2.79
CA PRO A 50 -3.93 -20.44 1.62
C PRO A 50 -5.05 -20.39 0.57
N ASP A 51 -6.22 -19.83 0.91
CA ASP A 51 -7.35 -19.62 -0.01
C ASP A 51 -7.31 -18.24 -0.69
N ALA A 52 -6.31 -17.39 -0.38
CA ALA A 52 -6.21 -16.07 -1.00
C ALA A 52 -5.87 -16.16 -2.49
N GLU A 53 -6.55 -15.35 -3.30
CA GLU A 53 -6.30 -15.25 -4.74
C GLU A 53 -5.02 -14.49 -5.07
N ILE A 54 -4.42 -14.87 -6.20
CA ILE A 54 -3.27 -14.19 -6.79
C ILE A 54 -3.76 -13.28 -7.90
N VAL A 55 -3.50 -11.97 -7.77
CA VAL A 55 -3.76 -10.99 -8.83
C VAL A 55 -2.44 -10.58 -9.49
N TYR A 56 -2.39 -10.62 -10.82
CA TYR A 56 -1.21 -10.19 -11.58
C TYR A 56 -1.58 -9.69 -12.97
N ILE A 57 -0.64 -8.97 -13.62
CA ILE A 57 -0.73 -8.59 -15.02
C ILE A 57 0.15 -9.53 -15.84
N ASP A 58 -0.41 -10.18 -16.85
CA ASP A 58 0.35 -11.05 -17.77
C ASP A 58 1.11 -10.24 -18.84
N ILE A 59 1.92 -10.93 -19.65
CA ILE A 59 2.76 -10.29 -20.68
C ILE A 59 1.95 -9.53 -21.75
N GLY A 60 0.66 -9.85 -21.92
CA GLY A 60 -0.24 -9.14 -22.82
C GLY A 60 -0.85 -7.88 -22.20
N GLY A 61 -0.59 -7.61 -20.93
CA GLY A 61 -1.26 -6.55 -20.19
C GLY A 61 -2.69 -6.93 -19.78
N THR A 62 -3.02 -8.22 -19.69
CA THR A 62 -4.29 -8.69 -19.15
C THR A 62 -4.14 -8.92 -17.65
N ILE A 63 -5.07 -8.41 -16.86
CA ILE A 63 -5.12 -8.69 -15.42
C ILE A 63 -5.73 -10.08 -15.24
N ARG A 64 -5.12 -10.90 -14.38
CA ARG A 64 -5.53 -12.25 -14.04
C ARG A 64 -5.77 -12.34 -12.54
N VAL A 65 -6.83 -13.03 -12.15
CA VAL A 65 -7.09 -13.44 -10.76
C VAL A 65 -7.15 -14.96 -10.74
N LEU A 66 -6.28 -15.58 -9.96
CA LEU A 66 -6.17 -17.02 -9.83
C LEU A 66 -6.29 -17.43 -8.38
N ASP A 67 -7.28 -18.25 -8.10
CA ASP A 67 -7.29 -19.11 -6.94
C ASP A 67 -6.49 -20.39 -7.26
N THR A 68 -5.60 -20.79 -6.35
CA THR A 68 -4.74 -21.97 -6.52
C THR A 68 -5.26 -23.21 -5.80
N LEU A 69 -6.28 -23.07 -4.96
CA LEU A 69 -6.80 -24.13 -4.11
C LEU A 69 -8.32 -24.09 -4.01
N GLN A 70 -8.98 -25.13 -4.49
CA GLN A 70 -10.42 -25.25 -4.28
C GLN A 70 -10.75 -25.65 -2.83
N THR A 71 -11.32 -24.71 -2.06
CA THR A 71 -11.75 -24.96 -0.68
C THR A 71 -13.28 -25.01 -0.54
N GLY A 72 -13.77 -25.95 0.27
CA GLY A 72 -15.18 -25.99 0.70
C GLY A 72 -16.23 -26.26 -0.40
N GLY A 73 -15.81 -26.63 -1.62
CA GLY A 73 -16.71 -26.80 -2.76
C GLY A 73 -17.09 -25.47 -3.45
N ASN A 74 -16.47 -24.35 -3.06
CA ASN A 74 -16.60 -23.09 -3.78
C ASN A 74 -16.00 -23.23 -5.19
N PRO A 75 -16.54 -22.50 -6.19
CA PRO A 75 -15.92 -22.45 -7.51
C PRO A 75 -14.56 -21.74 -7.42
N ILE A 76 -13.55 -22.26 -8.13
CA ILE A 76 -12.22 -21.64 -8.21
C ILE A 76 -12.33 -20.31 -8.95
N VAL A 77 -11.73 -19.26 -8.40
CA VAL A 77 -11.60 -17.97 -9.09
C VAL A 77 -10.58 -18.10 -10.23
N ASP A 78 -11.05 -17.96 -11.46
CA ASP A 78 -10.21 -17.85 -12.66
C ASP A 78 -10.78 -16.72 -13.52
N TRP A 79 -10.33 -15.49 -13.27
CA TRP A 79 -10.85 -14.31 -13.96
C TRP A 79 -9.76 -13.63 -14.79
N ALA A 80 -10.16 -13.06 -15.91
CA ALA A 80 -9.30 -12.24 -16.76
C ALA A 80 -10.02 -10.92 -17.12
N SER A 81 -9.27 -9.82 -17.13
CA SER A 81 -9.83 -8.53 -17.52
C SER A 81 -10.38 -8.56 -18.95
N PRO A 82 -11.53 -7.91 -19.22
CA PRO A 82 -12.18 -7.96 -20.53
C PRO A 82 -11.39 -7.25 -21.63
N THR A 83 -10.41 -6.42 -21.25
CA THR A 83 -9.47 -5.78 -22.17
C THR A 83 -8.05 -5.94 -21.65
N ALA A 84 -7.08 -5.79 -22.56
CA ALA A 84 -5.66 -5.86 -22.25
C ALA A 84 -5.01 -4.46 -22.24
N GLY A 85 -3.68 -4.44 -22.09
CA GLY A 85 -2.85 -3.22 -22.06
C GLY A 85 -2.72 -2.56 -20.68
N TRP A 86 -3.20 -3.19 -19.62
CA TRP A 86 -2.99 -2.75 -18.24
C TRP A 86 -1.51 -2.77 -17.89
N SER A 87 -1.04 -1.71 -17.26
CA SER A 87 0.37 -1.52 -16.92
C SER A 87 0.64 -1.48 -15.42
N ASN A 88 -0.38 -1.19 -14.61
CA ASN A 88 -0.30 -1.19 -13.15
C ASN A 88 -1.68 -1.39 -12.53
N PHE A 89 -1.74 -1.88 -11.30
CA PHE A 89 -2.97 -2.04 -10.53
C PHE A 89 -2.70 -1.93 -9.02
N ALA A 90 -3.77 -1.70 -8.27
CA ALA A 90 -3.81 -1.78 -6.81
C ALA A 90 -5.10 -2.47 -6.37
N LEU A 91 -5.09 -3.08 -5.19
CA LEU A 91 -6.24 -3.81 -4.64
C LEU A 91 -6.86 -3.06 -3.47
N GLY A 92 -8.18 -2.94 -3.40
CA GLY A 92 -8.84 -2.36 -2.24
C GLY A 92 -10.36 -2.48 -2.29
N ASP A 93 -10.97 -2.61 -1.12
CA ASP A 93 -12.42 -2.69 -0.91
C ASP A 93 -13.06 -1.32 -1.15
N VAL A 94 -13.28 -0.95 -2.42
CA VAL A 94 -13.78 0.38 -2.81
C VAL A 94 -15.29 0.49 -2.74
N ASN A 95 -16.00 -0.63 -2.76
CA ASN A 95 -17.46 -0.70 -2.61
C ASN A 95 -17.90 -0.99 -1.14
N ASN A 96 -16.96 -1.22 -0.22
CA ASN A 96 -17.22 -1.51 1.20
C ASN A 96 -18.08 -2.77 1.42
N ASP A 97 -17.90 -3.81 0.61
CA ASP A 97 -18.57 -5.10 0.79
C ASP A 97 -17.71 -6.17 1.48
N GLY A 98 -16.43 -5.85 1.70
CA GLY A 98 -15.47 -6.70 2.39
C GLY A 98 -14.59 -7.56 1.49
N ASP A 99 -14.81 -7.56 0.17
CA ASP A 99 -13.87 -8.08 -0.82
C ASP A 99 -13.01 -6.96 -1.44
N GLN A 100 -11.89 -7.30 -2.06
CA GLN A 100 -11.02 -6.32 -2.71
C GLN A 100 -11.29 -6.21 -4.21
N GLU A 101 -11.64 -5.00 -4.66
CA GLU A 101 -11.63 -4.68 -6.08
C GLU A 101 -10.22 -4.40 -6.61
N ILE A 102 -10.08 -4.52 -7.92
CA ILE A 102 -8.88 -4.19 -8.68
C ILE A 102 -9.03 -2.81 -9.32
N VAL A 103 -8.18 -1.88 -8.92
CA VAL A 103 -8.07 -0.55 -9.53
C VAL A 103 -6.86 -0.53 -10.45
N ALA A 104 -7.10 -0.43 -11.76
CA ALA A 104 -6.06 -0.59 -12.77
C ALA A 104 -5.91 0.64 -13.66
N ILE A 105 -4.69 0.84 -14.15
CA ILE A 105 -4.36 1.88 -15.11
C ILE A 105 -3.72 1.30 -16.37
N LYS A 106 -4.02 1.94 -17.50
CA LYS A 106 -3.36 1.71 -18.79
C LYS A 106 -3.24 3.01 -19.55
N GLY A 107 -2.34 3.05 -20.53
CA GLY A 107 -2.17 4.23 -21.37
C GLY A 107 -0.73 4.42 -21.83
N GLY A 108 -0.50 5.54 -22.49
CA GLY A 108 0.78 5.92 -23.05
C GLY A 108 0.61 7.02 -24.10
N GLY A 109 1.57 7.94 -24.19
CA GLY A 109 1.59 8.93 -25.27
C GLY A 109 0.63 10.11 -25.11
N GLY A 110 0.19 10.41 -23.88
CA GLY A 110 -0.51 11.66 -23.55
C GLY A 110 -1.95 11.50 -23.05
N THR A 111 -2.51 10.29 -23.06
CA THR A 111 -3.77 9.95 -22.38
C THR A 111 -3.71 8.55 -21.80
N GLY A 112 -4.61 8.26 -20.85
CA GLY A 112 -4.74 6.95 -20.27
C GLY A 112 -6.15 6.61 -19.83
N THR A 113 -6.27 5.48 -19.16
CA THR A 113 -7.53 4.96 -18.62
C THR A 113 -7.27 4.48 -17.20
N LEU A 114 -8.22 4.78 -16.32
CA LEU A 114 -8.34 4.18 -15.00
C LEU A 114 -9.64 3.38 -14.99
N ALA A 115 -9.60 2.16 -14.48
CA ALA A 115 -10.80 1.33 -14.31
C ALA A 115 -10.79 0.61 -12.96
N VAL A 116 -11.99 0.26 -12.51
CA VAL A 116 -12.23 -0.54 -11.32
C VAL A 116 -12.96 -1.81 -11.75
N PHE A 117 -12.40 -2.96 -11.37
CA PHE A 117 -12.97 -4.29 -11.62
C PHE A 117 -13.26 -4.99 -10.30
N ASP A 118 -14.43 -5.60 -10.23
CA ASP A 118 -14.80 -6.57 -9.22
C ASP A 118 -14.78 -7.96 -9.90
N PRO A 119 -13.78 -8.81 -9.60
CA PRO A 119 -13.67 -10.15 -10.19
C PRO A 119 -14.67 -11.15 -9.60
N VAL A 120 -15.29 -10.86 -8.44
CA VAL A 120 -16.18 -11.74 -7.69
C VAL A 120 -17.35 -10.94 -7.09
N VAL A 121 -18.37 -10.72 -7.92
CA VAL A 121 -19.57 -9.98 -7.47
C VAL A 121 -20.44 -10.88 -6.60
N SER A 122 -20.49 -10.59 -5.31
CA SER A 122 -21.30 -11.33 -4.32
C SER A 122 -22.79 -10.97 -4.38
N SER A 123 -23.12 -9.75 -4.83
CA SER A 123 -24.49 -9.27 -4.95
C SER A 123 -24.62 -8.09 -5.93
N GLY A 124 -25.83 -7.85 -6.44
CA GLY A 124 -26.09 -6.73 -7.35
C GLY A 124 -25.82 -7.04 -8.83
N SER A 125 -25.51 -6.00 -9.60
CA SER A 125 -25.37 -6.05 -11.06
C SER A 125 -23.96 -6.47 -11.48
N PHE A 126 -23.88 -7.43 -12.40
CA PHE A 126 -22.64 -7.94 -12.98
C PHE A 126 -22.65 -7.85 -14.51
N ASP A 127 -21.47 -7.80 -15.13
CA ASP A 127 -21.28 -7.65 -16.57
C ASP A 127 -21.11 -9.00 -17.28
N GLY A 128 -20.60 -9.99 -16.58
CA GLY A 128 -20.38 -11.32 -17.13
C GLY A 128 -20.09 -12.36 -16.05
N LYS A 129 -19.70 -13.55 -16.51
CA LYS A 129 -19.25 -14.64 -15.65
C LYS A 129 -17.87 -15.13 -16.09
N SER A 130 -17.05 -15.52 -15.12
CA SER A 130 -15.81 -16.25 -15.35
C SER A 130 -16.10 -17.67 -15.87
N PRO A 131 -15.09 -18.42 -16.34
CA PRO A 131 -15.26 -19.80 -16.81
C PRO A 131 -15.95 -20.72 -15.79
N ASN A 132 -15.75 -20.49 -14.49
CA ASN A 132 -16.36 -21.28 -13.40
C ASN A 132 -17.72 -20.72 -12.94
N GLY A 133 -18.31 -19.80 -13.70
CA GLY A 133 -19.65 -19.27 -13.46
C GLY A 133 -19.72 -18.16 -12.40
N ILE A 134 -18.57 -17.65 -11.96
CA ILE A 134 -18.47 -16.59 -10.95
C ILE A 134 -18.80 -15.24 -11.60
N PRO A 135 -19.82 -14.51 -11.14
CA PRO A 135 -20.16 -13.18 -11.66
C PRO A 135 -19.03 -12.17 -11.43
N TRP A 136 -18.81 -11.28 -12.38
CA TRP A 136 -17.83 -10.18 -12.27
C TRP A 136 -18.39 -8.88 -12.86
N ALA A 137 -17.87 -7.73 -12.45
CA ALA A 137 -18.27 -6.42 -12.96
C ALA A 137 -17.08 -5.48 -13.22
N LYS A 138 -17.22 -4.60 -14.20
CA LYS A 138 -16.48 -3.34 -14.27
C LYS A 138 -17.31 -2.27 -13.57
N LEU A 139 -16.84 -1.82 -12.41
CA LEU A 139 -17.56 -0.86 -11.59
C LEU A 139 -17.43 0.56 -12.15
N TYR A 140 -16.23 0.92 -12.59
CA TYR A 140 -15.91 2.27 -13.03
C TYR A 140 -14.87 2.25 -14.16
N GLU A 141 -14.94 3.25 -15.04
CA GLU A 141 -13.92 3.53 -16.03
C GLU A 141 -13.91 5.03 -16.35
N THR A 142 -12.73 5.63 -16.42
CA THR A 142 -12.58 7.03 -16.80
C THR A 142 -11.29 7.27 -17.58
N THR A 143 -11.26 8.38 -18.31
CA THR A 143 -10.07 8.84 -19.03
C THR A 143 -9.15 9.58 -18.07
N VAL A 144 -7.87 9.24 -18.11
CA VAL A 144 -6.81 9.98 -17.42
C VAL A 144 -6.22 11.01 -18.41
N PRO A 145 -6.12 12.30 -18.04
CA PRO A 145 -5.70 13.37 -18.96
C PRO A 145 -4.25 13.32 -19.46
N GLY A 146 -3.43 12.42 -18.92
CA GLY A 146 -2.02 12.26 -19.26
C GLY A 146 -1.59 10.80 -19.19
N ASP A 147 -0.28 10.56 -19.15
CA ASP A 147 0.29 9.22 -19.10
C ASP A 147 0.30 8.65 -17.67
N PRO A 148 -0.55 7.67 -17.32
CA PRO A 148 -0.66 7.15 -15.96
C PRO A 148 0.62 6.43 -15.52
N LYS A 149 1.09 6.67 -14.29
CA LYS A 149 2.33 6.09 -13.77
C LYS A 149 2.10 5.15 -12.60
N LEU A 150 1.32 5.59 -11.62
CA LEU A 150 1.09 4.86 -10.38
C LEU A 150 -0.38 4.87 -10.04
N VAL A 151 -0.82 3.79 -9.41
CA VAL A 151 -2.14 3.66 -8.79
C VAL A 151 -1.97 3.00 -7.44
N ALA A 152 -2.75 3.44 -6.47
CA ALA A 152 -2.81 2.88 -5.13
C ALA A 152 -4.24 3.00 -4.60
N THR A 153 -4.55 2.19 -3.60
CA THR A 153 -5.81 2.23 -2.86
C THR A 153 -5.50 2.51 -1.39
N GLY A 154 -6.42 3.11 -0.66
CA GLY A 154 -6.22 3.35 0.77
C GLY A 154 -7.33 4.16 1.42
N LYS A 155 -7.26 4.32 2.74
CA LYS A 155 -8.24 5.11 3.50
C LYS A 155 -7.74 6.55 3.70
N PHE A 156 -7.93 7.38 2.67
CA PHE A 156 -7.47 8.78 2.67
C PHE A 156 -8.46 9.74 3.35
N ASP A 157 -9.71 9.32 3.55
CA ASP A 157 -10.68 10.01 4.39
C ASP A 157 -11.29 9.03 5.39
N PRO A 158 -11.03 9.19 6.71
CA PRO A 158 -11.54 8.24 7.70
C PRO A 158 -13.06 8.32 7.87
N ASN A 159 -13.72 9.37 7.38
CA ASN A 159 -15.16 9.57 7.55
C ASN A 159 -15.98 8.96 6.41
N LEU A 160 -15.33 8.45 5.37
CA LEU A 160 -15.99 7.75 4.28
C LEU A 160 -15.73 6.24 4.39
N PRO A 161 -16.75 5.40 4.15
CA PRO A 161 -16.57 3.96 4.02
C PRO A 161 -15.82 3.61 2.73
N GLY A 162 -15.33 2.38 2.67
CA GLY A 162 -14.55 1.88 1.54
C GLY A 162 -13.14 2.48 1.42
N ALA A 163 -12.40 1.93 0.48
CA ALA A 163 -11.11 2.39 0.01
C ALA A 163 -11.30 3.52 -1.02
N HIS A 164 -10.36 4.44 -0.99
CA HIS A 164 -10.22 5.54 -1.93
C HIS A 164 -9.15 5.17 -2.96
N ILE A 165 -9.18 5.86 -4.10
CA ILE A 165 -8.21 5.64 -5.17
C ILE A 165 -7.24 6.80 -5.21
N PHE A 166 -5.94 6.49 -5.23
CA PHE A 166 -4.88 7.42 -5.55
C PHE A 166 -4.26 7.04 -6.89
N TYR A 167 -4.02 8.01 -7.77
CA TYR A 167 -3.23 7.76 -8.97
C TYR A 167 -2.42 8.98 -9.37
N THR A 168 -1.35 8.74 -10.14
CA THR A 168 -0.52 9.79 -10.72
C THR A 168 -0.46 9.66 -12.23
N TYR A 169 -0.29 10.78 -12.91
CA TYR A 169 -0.06 10.82 -14.35
C TYR A 169 0.84 11.99 -14.73
N ASP A 170 1.55 11.83 -15.84
CA ASP A 170 2.42 12.85 -16.39
C ASP A 170 1.71 13.64 -17.50
N LEU A 171 1.86 14.95 -17.45
CA LEU A 171 1.54 15.90 -18.51
C LEU A 171 2.84 16.49 -19.07
N ASN A 172 2.75 17.16 -20.22
CA ASN A 172 3.88 17.90 -20.80
C ASN A 172 4.35 19.01 -19.84
N GLY A 173 5.30 18.70 -18.96
CA GLY A 173 5.91 19.64 -18.02
C GLY A 173 5.74 19.31 -16.54
N GLY A 174 5.09 18.20 -16.16
CA GLY A 174 5.05 17.77 -14.76
C GLY A 174 4.09 16.62 -14.46
N SER A 175 4.18 16.11 -13.23
CA SER A 175 3.32 15.03 -12.73
C SER A 175 2.16 15.62 -11.92
N GLN A 176 0.99 15.02 -12.07
CA GLN A 176 -0.20 15.28 -11.26
C GLN A 176 -0.50 14.08 -10.38
N ALA A 177 -1.01 14.33 -9.18
CA ALA A 177 -1.50 13.31 -8.26
C ALA A 177 -2.96 13.61 -7.93
N VAL A 178 -3.80 12.57 -7.99
CA VAL A 178 -5.24 12.68 -7.78
C VAL A 178 -5.66 11.65 -6.75
N VAL A 179 -6.55 12.07 -5.84
CA VAL A 179 -7.28 11.17 -4.96
C VAL A 179 -8.75 11.24 -5.34
N LEU A 180 -9.33 10.10 -5.70
CA LEU A 180 -10.78 9.96 -5.90
C LEU A 180 -11.41 9.43 -4.63
N LYS A 181 -12.48 10.08 -4.21
CA LYS A 181 -13.32 9.64 -3.09
C LYS A 181 -14.64 9.08 -3.61
N PRO A 182 -15.26 8.13 -2.89
CA PRO A 182 -16.65 7.77 -3.18
C PRO A 182 -17.55 9.01 -3.21
N ALA A 183 -18.34 9.16 -4.28
CA ALA A 183 -19.26 10.29 -4.42
C ALA A 183 -20.57 10.10 -3.65
N VAL A 184 -20.78 8.90 -3.07
CA VAL A 184 -21.98 8.51 -2.33
C VAL A 184 -21.63 7.99 -0.93
N PRO A 185 -22.50 8.18 0.07
CA PRO A 185 -22.25 7.74 1.45
C PRO A 185 -22.10 6.22 1.59
N ASN A 186 -22.74 5.45 0.72
CA ASN A 186 -22.63 4.00 0.63
C ASN A 186 -22.03 3.68 -0.74
N PRO A 187 -20.71 3.46 -0.84
CA PRO A 187 -20.04 3.22 -2.10
C PRO A 187 -20.54 1.95 -2.78
N ASP A 188 -20.62 1.98 -4.10
CA ASP A 188 -20.84 0.82 -4.96
C ASP A 188 -19.65 0.61 -5.91
N GLY A 189 -18.57 1.36 -5.71
CA GLY A 189 -17.39 1.41 -6.58
C GLY A 189 -17.62 2.09 -7.93
N ARG A 190 -18.82 2.62 -8.22
CA ARG A 190 -19.20 3.16 -9.55
C ARG A 190 -19.19 4.69 -9.61
N GLN A 191 -19.24 5.38 -8.48
CA GLN A 191 -19.35 6.84 -8.42
C GLN A 191 -18.20 7.47 -7.62
N TRP A 192 -17.50 8.40 -8.27
CA TRP A 192 -16.24 8.97 -7.77
C TRP A 192 -16.20 10.49 -7.93
N ALA A 193 -15.59 11.18 -6.96
CA ALA A 193 -15.42 12.64 -6.91
C ALA A 193 -13.98 13.04 -6.55
#